data_AF-M6G7W3-F1
#
_entry.id   AF-M6G7W3-F1
#
_cell.length_a   1.000
_cell.length_b   1.000
_cell.length_c   1.000
_cell.angle_alpha   90.00
_cell.angle_beta   90.00
_cell.angle_gamma   90.00
#
_symmetry.space_group_name_H-M   'P 1'
#
loop_
_entity.id
_entity.type
_entity.pdbx_description
1 polymer ?
#
loop_
_entity_poly.entity_id
_entity_poly.type
_entity_poly.pdbx_seq_one_letter_code
_entity_poly.pdbx_strand_id
1 'polypeptide(L)'
;PFLGLTISIGTAQILAMSAILVFTIVNFFGISTASRIQNLFTSVKILGLVSFVILGFVIGNYDISRFKSFSLFPSDLKGFELLLAGVIPVTYSYLGWNMITYVAEEVKDPDKNIYKAVLYSCALVTILYILMNFLFLSSGTLSELSGDKIGITASSALFGPKATVFITVFICWAFLASISAYIIGGSRIYFAMARDGFFFQNMAKLHSKHKSPYMSLLFQCGYACLFCFVKEIESLLYLITCSTLLLATITAYTPILFEKRNYKLKFRIPGYPYTTYLYIASNFGIIATLLWNKPTEAFWGVGFTFLSIPMYYYFKIMQNTLSKNSTPLETPEVLATSLLPENEPVPIASGE
;
A
#
# COMPACT_ATOMS: atom_id res chain seq x y z
N PRO A 1 -26.81 -3.23 -0.56
CA PRO A 1 -26.00 -3.67 0.61
C PRO A 1 -24.59 -3.08 0.53
N PHE A 2 -24.16 -2.37 1.58
CA PHE A 2 -22.98 -1.48 1.66
C PHE A 2 -21.62 -2.05 1.18
N LEU A 3 -21.49 -3.38 1.06
CA LEU A 3 -20.31 -4.05 0.50
C LEU A 3 -20.71 -5.28 -0.34
N GLY A 4 -21.98 -5.35 -0.77
CA GLY A 4 -22.54 -6.53 -1.44
C GLY A 4 -22.28 -7.83 -0.66
N LEU A 5 -22.25 -7.77 0.68
CA LEU A 5 -21.90 -8.91 1.53
C LEU A 5 -22.85 -10.07 1.21
N THR A 6 -22.28 -11.14 0.70
CA THR A 6 -22.97 -12.41 0.56
C THR A 6 -22.15 -13.42 1.33
N ILE A 7 -22.77 -14.08 2.32
CA ILE A 7 -22.15 -15.18 3.06
C ILE A 7 -22.23 -16.40 2.14
N SER A 8 -21.45 -16.37 1.05
CA SER A 8 -21.27 -17.50 0.15
C SER A 8 -19.79 -17.84 0.15
N ILE A 9 -19.48 -19.01 0.71
CA ILE A 9 -18.11 -19.54 0.74
C ILE A 9 -17.92 -20.29 -0.58
N GLY A 10 -17.34 -19.61 -1.57
CA GLY A 10 -16.91 -20.22 -2.82
C GLY A 10 -15.45 -20.67 -2.77
N THR A 11 -15.01 -21.37 -3.82
CA THR A 11 -13.62 -21.81 -3.98
C THR A 11 -12.63 -20.65 -4.00
N ALA A 12 -13.02 -19.51 -4.58
CA ALA A 12 -12.20 -18.31 -4.62
C ALA A 12 -11.94 -17.73 -3.22
N GLN A 13 -12.97 -17.68 -2.36
CA GLN A 13 -12.85 -17.20 -0.98
C GLN A 13 -11.96 -18.13 -0.14
N ILE A 14 -12.14 -19.44 -0.26
CA ILE A 14 -11.29 -20.43 0.43
C ILE A 14 -9.84 -20.28 -0.01
N LEU A 15 -9.59 -20.12 -1.32
CA LEU A 15 -8.23 -19.93 -1.84
C LEU A 15 -7.60 -18.63 -1.33
N ALA A 16 -8.35 -17.53 -1.32
CA ALA A 16 -7.90 -16.24 -0.81
C ALA A 16 -7.56 -16.30 0.69
N MET A 17 -8.47 -16.84 1.50
CA MET A 17 -8.25 -17.02 2.95
C MET A 17 -7.07 -17.95 3.23
N SER A 18 -6.92 -19.02 2.45
CA SER A 18 -5.79 -19.95 2.57
C SER A 18 -4.46 -19.27 2.24
N ALA A 19 -4.42 -18.46 1.18
CA ALA A 19 -3.23 -17.68 0.83
C ALA A 19 -2.86 -16.68 1.94
N ILE A 20 -3.85 -15.96 2.50
CA ILE A 20 -3.65 -15.07 3.64
C ILE A 20 -3.06 -15.85 4.81
N LEU A 21 -3.70 -16.95 5.22
CA LEU A 21 -3.25 -17.78 6.34
C LEU A 21 -1.82 -18.29 6.14
N VAL A 22 -1.49 -18.83 4.96
CA VAL A 22 -0.15 -19.34 4.64
C VAL A 22 0.89 -18.23 4.76
N PHE A 23 0.63 -17.05 4.18
CA PHE A 23 1.59 -15.95 4.27
C PHE A 23 1.68 -15.35 5.67
N THR A 24 0.58 -15.30 6.42
CA THR A 24 0.63 -14.94 7.84
C THR A 24 1.52 -15.94 8.60
N ILE A 25 1.34 -17.26 8.40
CA ILE A 25 2.18 -18.33 8.99
C ILE A 25 3.66 -18.12 8.68
N VAL A 26 4.00 -17.91 7.41
CA VAL A 26 5.38 -17.63 6.97
C VAL A 26 5.98 -16.42 7.69
N ASN A 27 5.18 -15.38 7.88
CA ASN A 27 5.60 -14.15 8.55
C ASN A 27 5.81 -14.30 10.07
N PHE A 28 5.28 -15.35 10.72
CA PHE A 28 5.60 -15.63 12.13
C PHE A 28 7.05 -16.05 12.33
N PHE A 29 7.66 -16.75 11.36
CA PHE A 29 9.02 -17.30 11.47
C PHE A 29 10.14 -16.26 11.43
N GLY A 30 9.80 -14.97 11.47
CA GLY A 30 10.72 -13.88 11.75
C GLY A 30 11.02 -12.98 10.55
N ILE A 31 11.44 -11.77 10.87
CA ILE A 31 11.61 -10.66 9.92
C ILE A 31 12.65 -10.99 8.84
N SER A 32 13.76 -11.66 9.19
CA SER A 32 14.79 -12.00 8.21
C SER A 32 14.30 -12.99 7.15
N THR A 33 13.47 -13.97 7.54
CA THR A 33 12.94 -14.97 6.59
C THR A 33 11.87 -14.32 5.72
N ALA A 34 10.96 -13.57 6.32
CA ALA A 34 9.92 -12.82 5.61
C ALA A 34 10.52 -11.84 4.59
N SER A 35 11.55 -11.09 4.96
CA SER A 35 12.25 -10.15 4.08
C SER A 35 12.91 -10.85 2.88
N ARG A 36 13.60 -12.00 3.10
CA ARG A 36 14.22 -12.76 2.00
C ARG A 36 13.18 -13.29 1.01
N ILE A 37 12.08 -13.86 1.51
CA ILE A 37 10.98 -14.36 0.67
C ILE A 37 10.36 -13.18 -0.10
N GLN A 38 10.10 -12.06 0.56
CA GLN A 38 9.55 -10.86 -0.09
C GLN A 38 10.47 -10.29 -1.16
N ASN A 39 11.78 -10.30 -0.93
CA ASN A 39 12.76 -9.83 -1.90
C ASN A 39 12.81 -10.75 -3.13
N LEU A 40 12.76 -12.07 -2.94
CA LEU A 40 12.67 -13.04 -4.04
C LEU A 40 11.38 -12.79 -4.84
N PHE A 41 10.24 -12.70 -4.16
CA PHE A 41 8.94 -12.49 -4.78
C PHE A 41 8.88 -11.19 -5.59
N THR A 42 9.38 -10.11 -5.01
CA THR A 42 9.46 -8.80 -5.68
C THR A 42 10.41 -8.87 -6.88
N SER A 43 11.56 -9.52 -6.75
CA SER A 43 12.54 -9.65 -7.84
C SER A 43 11.96 -10.43 -9.02
N VAL A 44 11.35 -11.59 -8.76
CA VAL A 44 10.68 -12.39 -9.79
C VAL A 44 9.55 -11.61 -10.45
N LYS A 45 8.76 -10.86 -9.67
CA LYS A 45 7.69 -10.00 -10.22
C LYS A 45 8.24 -8.91 -11.13
N ILE A 46 9.27 -8.18 -10.70
CA ILE A 46 9.87 -7.13 -11.53
C ILE A 46 10.48 -7.72 -12.80
N LEU A 47 11.24 -8.81 -12.68
CA LEU A 47 11.85 -9.49 -13.83
C LEU A 47 10.80 -10.00 -14.82
N GLY A 48 9.71 -10.58 -14.34
CA GLY A 48 8.63 -11.05 -15.21
C GLY A 48 7.89 -9.91 -15.90
N LEU A 49 7.67 -8.77 -15.23
CA LEU A 49 7.07 -7.58 -15.87
C LEU A 49 8.00 -6.96 -16.91
N VAL A 50 9.29 -6.82 -16.60
CA VAL A 50 10.30 -6.35 -17.55
C VAL A 50 10.38 -7.29 -18.75
N SER A 51 10.40 -8.60 -18.52
CA SER A 51 10.41 -9.62 -19.56
C SER A 51 9.16 -9.56 -20.42
N PHE A 52 7.98 -9.38 -19.83
CA PHE A 52 6.72 -9.20 -20.54
C PHE A 52 6.79 -8.01 -21.48
N VAL A 53 7.30 -6.86 -21.01
CA VAL A 53 7.45 -5.65 -21.82
C VAL A 53 8.43 -5.88 -22.97
N ILE A 54 9.63 -6.41 -22.68
CA ILE A 54 10.65 -6.67 -23.70
C ILE A 54 10.12 -7.64 -24.76
N LEU A 55 9.57 -8.78 -24.36
CA LEU A 55 9.01 -9.76 -25.28
C LEU A 55 7.82 -9.19 -26.07
N GLY A 56 7.00 -8.36 -25.44
CA GLY A 56 5.89 -7.68 -26.10
C GLY A 56 6.33 -6.81 -27.27
N PHE A 57 7.46 -6.13 -27.15
CA PHE A 57 8.02 -5.33 -28.25
C PHE A 57 8.81 -6.15 -29.27
N VAL A 58 9.46 -7.25 -28.86
CA VAL A 58 10.34 -8.04 -29.76
C VAL A 58 9.54 -9.05 -30.59
N ILE A 59 8.57 -9.74 -29.97
CA ILE A 59 7.81 -10.84 -30.61
C ILE A 59 6.30 -10.67 -30.51
N GLY A 60 5.81 -9.67 -29.75
CA GLY A 60 4.38 -9.46 -29.56
C GLY A 60 3.70 -8.95 -30.83
N ASN A 61 2.50 -9.45 -31.09
CA ASN A 61 1.65 -8.99 -32.17
C ASN A 61 0.93 -7.69 -31.77
N TYR A 62 1.65 -6.57 -31.82
CA TYR A 62 1.09 -5.25 -31.52
C TYR A 62 0.83 -4.45 -32.80
N ASP A 63 -0.26 -3.66 -32.80
CA ASP A 63 -0.62 -2.79 -33.91
C ASP A 63 -0.69 -1.32 -33.49
N ILE A 64 0.30 -0.54 -33.96
CA ILE A 64 0.40 0.90 -33.67
C ILE A 64 -0.73 1.69 -34.37
N SER A 65 -1.30 1.18 -35.46
CA SER A 65 -2.35 1.90 -36.20
C SER A 65 -3.60 2.14 -35.35
N ARG A 66 -3.81 1.32 -34.30
CA ARG A 66 -4.89 1.46 -33.32
C ARG A 66 -4.82 2.75 -32.50
N PHE A 67 -3.66 3.39 -32.40
CA PHE A 67 -3.54 4.70 -31.74
C PHE A 67 -4.01 5.87 -32.61
N LYS A 68 -4.17 5.69 -33.94
CA LYS A 68 -4.62 6.76 -34.83
C LYS A 68 -6.05 7.23 -34.55
N SER A 69 -6.87 6.35 -33.99
CA SER A 69 -8.25 6.68 -33.56
C SER A 69 -8.33 7.26 -32.15
N PHE A 70 -7.22 7.42 -31.44
CA PHE A 70 -7.20 7.92 -30.06
C PHE A 70 -6.97 9.44 -30.05
N SER A 71 -7.95 10.21 -29.55
CA SER A 71 -7.73 11.63 -29.27
C SER A 71 -6.93 11.76 -27.97
N LEU A 72 -5.81 12.49 -28.00
CA LEU A 72 -4.99 12.76 -26.82
C LEU A 72 -5.71 13.62 -25.78
N PHE A 73 -6.58 14.52 -26.25
CA PHE A 73 -7.37 15.39 -25.41
C PHE A 73 -8.86 15.08 -25.58
N PRO A 74 -9.66 15.20 -24.50
CA PRO A 74 -11.11 15.16 -24.61
C PRO A 74 -11.60 16.25 -25.56
N SER A 75 -12.42 15.89 -26.54
CA SER A 75 -13.08 16.85 -27.43
C SER A 75 -14.26 17.56 -26.75
N ASP A 76 -14.90 16.89 -25.79
CA ASP A 76 -16.17 17.32 -25.19
C ASP A 76 -16.20 17.09 -23.67
N LEU A 77 -17.15 17.72 -22.98
CA LEU A 77 -17.37 17.58 -21.54
C LEU A 77 -17.51 16.13 -21.09
N LYS A 78 -18.18 15.29 -21.89
CA LYS A 78 -18.33 13.86 -21.61
C LYS A 78 -16.98 13.12 -21.65
N GLY A 79 -16.10 13.49 -22.57
CA GLY A 79 -14.74 12.94 -22.63
C GLY A 79 -13.92 13.36 -21.40
N PHE A 80 -14.12 14.58 -20.92
CA PHE A 80 -13.47 15.06 -19.70
C PHE A 80 -13.96 14.31 -18.45
N GLU A 81 -15.26 14.05 -18.35
CA GLU A 81 -15.84 13.23 -17.28
C GLU A 81 -15.26 11.81 -17.28
N LEU A 82 -15.15 11.17 -18.45
CA LEU A 82 -14.53 9.85 -18.59
C LEU A 82 -13.04 9.85 -18.21
N LEU A 83 -12.30 10.89 -18.60
CA LEU A 83 -10.90 11.05 -18.20
C LEU A 83 -10.78 11.12 -16.68
N LEU A 84 -11.60 11.95 -16.04
CA LEU A 84 -11.65 12.10 -14.59
C LEU A 84 -12.02 10.78 -13.90
N ALA A 85 -13.02 10.05 -14.40
CA ALA A 85 -13.40 8.75 -13.88
C ALA A 85 -12.23 7.73 -13.97
N GLY A 86 -11.45 7.76 -15.06
CA GLY A 86 -10.28 6.90 -15.24
C GLY A 86 -9.10 7.23 -14.32
N VAL A 87 -8.95 8.48 -13.86
CA VAL A 87 -7.88 8.87 -12.93
C VAL A 87 -7.98 8.12 -11.60
N ILE A 88 -9.19 7.76 -11.17
CA ILE A 88 -9.44 7.11 -9.88
C ILE A 88 -8.80 5.71 -9.80
N PRO A 89 -9.13 4.73 -10.67
CA PRO A 89 -8.49 3.41 -10.67
C PRO A 89 -7.00 3.47 -11.03
N VAL A 90 -6.57 4.46 -11.83
CA VAL A 90 -5.14 4.72 -12.06
C VAL A 90 -4.45 5.11 -10.76
N THR A 91 -5.05 6.01 -9.98
CA THR A 91 -4.50 6.41 -8.67
C THR A 91 -4.39 5.23 -7.72
N TYR A 92 -5.42 4.36 -7.68
CA TYR A 92 -5.37 3.11 -6.91
C TYR A 92 -4.16 2.25 -7.32
N SER A 93 -3.88 2.15 -8.62
CA SER A 93 -2.78 1.33 -9.15
C SER A 93 -1.38 1.78 -8.71
N TYR A 94 -1.25 3.04 -8.28
CA TYR A 94 -0.02 3.62 -7.72
C TYR A 94 0.00 3.67 -6.18
N LEU A 95 -1.05 3.20 -5.50
CA LEU A 95 -1.03 3.11 -4.04
C LEU A 95 0.00 2.07 -3.57
N GLY A 96 0.57 2.31 -2.39
CA GLY A 96 1.62 1.47 -1.80
C GLY A 96 3.00 2.14 -1.71
N TRP A 97 3.18 3.32 -2.32
CA TRP A 97 4.41 4.12 -2.20
C TRP A 97 4.78 4.45 -0.74
N ASN A 98 3.78 4.56 0.14
CA ASN A 98 3.93 4.85 1.56
C ASN A 98 4.38 3.63 2.37
N MET A 99 4.20 2.39 1.87
CA MET A 99 4.44 1.17 2.65
C MET A 99 5.90 1.02 3.10
N ILE A 100 6.84 1.58 2.33
CA ILE A 100 8.27 1.56 2.68
C ILE A 100 8.58 2.31 3.99
N THR A 101 7.75 3.29 4.38
CA THR A 101 7.97 4.03 5.62
C THR A 101 7.59 3.20 6.86
N TYR A 102 6.71 2.20 6.71
CA TYR A 102 6.30 1.34 7.82
C TYR A 102 7.36 0.32 8.24
N VAL A 103 8.33 0.07 7.35
CA VAL A 103 9.49 -0.78 7.61
C VAL A 103 10.75 0.04 7.81
N ALA A 104 10.63 1.36 8.02
CA ALA A 104 11.78 2.26 8.13
C ALA A 104 12.77 1.86 9.23
N GLU A 105 12.27 1.35 10.37
CA GLU A 105 13.10 0.85 11.49
C GLU A 105 13.95 -0.38 11.09
N GLU A 106 13.58 -1.10 10.02
CA GLU A 106 14.27 -2.30 9.52
C GLU A 106 15.22 -1.99 8.35
N VAL A 107 15.24 -0.75 7.86
CA VAL A 107 16.05 -0.32 6.71
C VAL A 107 17.40 0.23 7.18
N LYS A 108 18.49 -0.26 6.59
CA LYS A 108 19.83 0.31 6.80
C LYS A 108 19.87 1.74 6.24
N ASP A 109 20.41 2.69 7.00
CA ASP A 109 20.53 4.12 6.62
C ASP A 109 19.22 4.71 6.06
N PRO A 110 18.14 4.72 6.85
CA PRO A 110 16.78 5.02 6.37
C PRO A 110 16.66 6.40 5.73
N ASP A 111 17.36 7.41 6.28
CA ASP A 111 17.35 8.80 5.77
C ASP A 111 17.76 8.91 4.29
N LYS A 112 18.69 8.07 3.83
CA LYS A 112 19.17 8.08 2.45
C LYS A 112 18.47 7.03 1.60
N ASN A 113 18.26 5.83 2.15
CA ASN A 113 17.80 4.69 1.39
C ASN A 113 16.29 4.72 1.15
N ILE A 114 15.47 5.22 2.08
CA ILE A 114 14.02 5.35 1.86
C ILE A 114 13.73 6.34 0.74
N TYR A 115 14.37 7.52 0.76
CA TYR A 115 14.20 8.53 -0.29
C TYR A 115 14.56 7.98 -1.68
N LYS A 116 15.74 7.36 -1.81
CA LYS A 116 16.19 6.76 -3.08
C LYS A 116 15.27 5.62 -3.52
N ALA A 117 14.88 4.75 -2.60
CA ALA A 117 14.03 3.62 -2.91
C ALA A 117 12.67 4.07 -3.45
N VAL A 118 12.02 5.07 -2.82
CA VAL A 118 10.75 5.64 -3.32
C VAL A 118 10.93 6.22 -4.72
N LEU A 119 11.98 7.01 -4.94
CA LEU A 119 12.21 7.65 -6.24
C LEU A 119 12.41 6.61 -7.35
N TYR A 120 13.29 5.63 -7.13
CA TYR A 120 13.57 4.59 -8.12
C TYR A 120 12.39 3.66 -8.33
N SER A 121 11.67 3.27 -7.26
CA SER A 121 10.50 2.40 -7.40
C SER A 121 9.37 3.10 -8.15
N CYS A 122 9.09 4.37 -7.83
CA CYS A 122 8.04 5.12 -8.52
C CYS A 122 8.39 5.32 -10.00
N ALA A 123 9.63 5.72 -10.31
CA ALA A 123 10.07 5.88 -11.71
C ALA A 123 9.96 4.57 -12.51
N LEU A 124 10.44 3.46 -11.93
CA LEU A 124 10.36 2.14 -12.57
C LEU A 124 8.91 1.70 -12.82
N VAL A 125 8.05 1.83 -11.81
CA VAL A 125 6.62 1.47 -11.93
C VAL A 125 5.93 2.33 -12.98
N THR A 126 6.19 3.63 -13.01
CA THR A 126 5.64 4.54 -14.03
C THR A 126 6.02 4.10 -15.45
N ILE A 127 7.30 3.83 -15.69
CA ILE A 127 7.79 3.38 -16.99
C ILE A 127 7.13 2.04 -17.38
N LEU A 128 7.13 1.06 -16.47
CA LEU A 128 6.53 -0.24 -16.73
C LEU A 128 5.03 -0.13 -17.03
N TYR A 129 4.30 0.67 -16.26
CA TYR A 129 2.86 0.85 -16.46
C TYR A 129 2.55 1.51 -17.80
N ILE A 130 3.32 2.54 -18.20
CA ILE A 130 3.14 3.18 -19.51
C ILE A 130 3.39 2.17 -20.64
N LEU A 131 4.51 1.43 -20.58
CA LEU A 131 4.87 0.46 -21.61
C LEU A 131 3.88 -0.72 -21.68
N MET A 132 3.40 -1.20 -20.53
CA MET A 132 2.38 -2.24 -20.48
C MET A 132 1.04 -1.76 -21.04
N ASN A 133 0.59 -0.55 -20.67
CA ASN A 133 -0.66 0.00 -21.21
C ASN A 133 -0.56 0.24 -22.72
N PHE A 134 0.61 0.66 -23.21
CA PHE A 134 0.86 0.73 -24.65
C PHE A 134 0.65 -0.64 -25.30
N LEU A 135 1.30 -1.69 -24.79
CA LEU A 135 1.16 -3.05 -25.32
C LEU A 135 -0.28 -3.55 -25.25
N PHE A 136 -0.98 -3.31 -24.14
CA PHE A 136 -2.39 -3.70 -23.99
C PHE A 136 -3.27 -3.02 -25.03
N LEU A 137 -3.22 -1.69 -25.15
CA LEU A 137 -4.04 -0.94 -26.11
C LEU A 137 -3.70 -1.26 -27.57
N SER A 138 -2.46 -1.66 -27.86
CA SER A 138 -2.04 -2.09 -29.19
C SER A 138 -2.42 -3.53 -29.55
N SER A 139 -2.83 -4.34 -28.56
CA SER A 139 -3.08 -5.78 -28.74
C SER A 139 -4.49 -6.12 -29.22
N GLY A 140 -5.49 -5.30 -28.90
CA GLY A 140 -6.90 -5.61 -29.12
C GLY A 140 -7.75 -4.36 -29.31
N THR A 141 -9.02 -4.54 -29.65
CA THR A 141 -9.99 -3.44 -29.69
C THR A 141 -10.42 -3.05 -28.28
N LEU A 142 -10.93 -1.82 -28.11
CA LEU A 142 -11.40 -1.36 -26.80
C LEU A 142 -12.51 -2.24 -26.22
N SER A 143 -13.36 -2.82 -27.08
CA SER A 143 -14.42 -3.75 -26.67
C SER A 143 -13.91 -5.12 -26.25
N GLU A 144 -12.78 -5.59 -26.80
CA GLU A 144 -12.18 -6.86 -26.38
C GLU A 144 -11.42 -6.69 -25.05
N LEU A 145 -10.78 -5.53 -24.88
CA LEU A 145 -10.03 -5.19 -23.68
C LEU A 145 -10.91 -4.72 -22.51
N SER A 146 -12.18 -4.38 -22.75
CA SER A 146 -13.10 -4.00 -21.69
C SER A 146 -13.48 -5.22 -20.83
N GLY A 147 -13.12 -5.21 -19.55
CA GLY A 147 -13.49 -6.22 -18.58
C GLY A 147 -12.37 -6.57 -17.59
N ASP A 148 -12.67 -7.50 -16.67
CA ASP A 148 -11.82 -7.76 -15.49
C ASP A 148 -10.52 -8.51 -15.79
N LYS A 149 -10.35 -9.04 -17.01
CA LYS A 149 -9.25 -9.94 -17.38
C LYS A 149 -8.34 -9.38 -18.47
N ILE A 150 -8.20 -8.05 -18.51
CA ILE A 150 -7.44 -7.35 -19.56
C ILE A 150 -6.03 -7.92 -19.78
N GLY A 151 -5.31 -8.30 -18.72
CA GLY A 151 -3.97 -8.88 -18.85
C GLY A 151 -3.95 -10.23 -19.57
N ILE A 152 -4.96 -11.09 -19.36
CA ILE A 152 -5.09 -12.38 -20.04
C ILE A 152 -5.50 -12.17 -21.49
N THR A 153 -6.49 -11.30 -21.73
CA THR A 153 -6.97 -10.98 -23.08
C THR A 153 -5.85 -10.37 -23.94
N ALA A 154 -5.16 -9.35 -23.42
CA ALA A 154 -4.05 -8.71 -24.10
C ALA A 154 -2.89 -9.68 -24.34
N SER A 155 -2.54 -10.51 -23.35
CA SER A 155 -1.53 -11.56 -23.51
C SER A 155 -1.89 -12.54 -24.63
N SER A 156 -3.16 -12.94 -24.71
CA SER A 156 -3.61 -13.87 -25.75
C SER A 156 -3.53 -13.27 -27.14
N ALA A 157 -3.81 -11.97 -27.27
CA ALA A 157 -3.68 -11.28 -28.54
C ALA A 157 -2.21 -11.03 -28.93
N LEU A 158 -1.34 -10.70 -27.97
CA LEU A 158 0.09 -10.43 -28.20
C LEU A 158 0.90 -11.69 -28.50
N PHE A 159 0.72 -12.76 -27.73
CA PHE A 159 1.62 -13.92 -27.73
C PHE A 159 0.93 -15.25 -28.08
N GLY A 160 -0.39 -15.24 -28.19
CA GLY A 160 -1.20 -16.43 -28.46
C GLY A 160 -1.54 -17.27 -27.21
N PRO A 161 -2.44 -18.26 -27.35
CA PRO A 161 -3.05 -18.96 -26.20
C PRO A 161 -2.06 -19.74 -25.33
N LYS A 162 -1.00 -20.32 -25.93
CA LYS A 162 0.00 -21.13 -25.21
C LYS A 162 0.81 -20.28 -24.24
N ALA A 163 1.26 -19.10 -24.66
CA ALA A 163 2.03 -18.18 -23.82
C ALA A 163 1.17 -17.59 -22.69
N THR A 164 -0.12 -17.36 -22.96
CA THR A 164 -1.08 -16.82 -21.98
C THR A 164 -1.23 -17.69 -20.73
N VAL A 165 -1.07 -19.01 -20.83
CA VAL A 165 -1.09 -19.88 -19.64
C VAL A 165 0.06 -19.52 -18.68
N PHE A 166 1.28 -19.38 -19.20
CA PHE A 166 2.44 -19.00 -18.39
C PHE A 166 2.28 -17.60 -17.80
N ILE A 167 1.77 -16.65 -18.59
CA ILE A 167 1.52 -15.28 -18.13
C ILE A 167 0.43 -15.25 -17.06
N THR A 168 -0.61 -16.08 -17.17
CA THR A 168 -1.67 -16.19 -16.15
C THR A 168 -1.10 -16.73 -14.84
N VAL A 169 -0.27 -17.78 -14.89
CA VAL A 169 0.42 -18.30 -13.69
C VAL A 169 1.31 -17.24 -13.06
N PHE A 170 2.03 -16.46 -13.89
CA PHE A 170 2.84 -15.35 -13.42
C PHE A 170 2.01 -14.23 -12.77
N ILE A 171 0.85 -13.88 -13.32
CA ILE A 171 -0.09 -12.92 -12.73
C ILE A 171 -0.57 -13.42 -11.36
N CYS A 172 -0.95 -14.70 -11.25
CA CYS A 172 -1.33 -15.31 -9.98
C CYS A 172 -0.19 -15.24 -8.95
N TRP A 173 1.04 -15.55 -9.36
CA TRP A 173 2.23 -15.41 -8.53
C TRP A 173 2.44 -13.96 -8.06
N ALA A 174 2.29 -12.99 -8.96
CA ALA A 174 2.42 -11.57 -8.63
C ALA A 174 1.38 -11.10 -7.59
N PHE A 175 0.15 -11.65 -7.62
CA PHE A 175 -0.85 -11.40 -6.58
C PHE A 175 -0.46 -11.99 -5.23
N LEU A 176 0.03 -13.23 -5.18
CA LEU A 176 0.54 -13.84 -3.95
C LEU A 176 1.70 -13.04 -3.34
N ALA A 177 2.61 -12.55 -4.20
CA ALA A 177 3.71 -11.68 -3.81
C ALA A 177 3.23 -10.37 -3.17
N SER A 178 2.14 -9.81 -3.67
CA SER A 178 1.54 -8.58 -3.12
C SER A 178 0.83 -8.85 -1.79
N ILE A 179 0.11 -9.97 -1.63
CA ILE A 179 -0.51 -10.36 -0.36
C ILE A 179 0.53 -10.44 0.75
N SER A 180 1.66 -11.11 0.49
CA SER A 180 2.79 -11.19 1.43
C SER A 180 3.30 -9.80 1.85
N ALA A 181 3.47 -8.88 0.90
CA ALA A 181 3.97 -7.54 1.18
C ALA A 181 3.03 -6.73 2.09
N TYR A 182 1.72 -6.83 1.86
CA TYR A 182 0.70 -6.16 2.68
C TYR A 182 0.59 -6.76 4.09
N ILE A 183 0.84 -8.06 4.26
CA ILE A 183 0.90 -8.70 5.59
C ILE A 183 2.08 -8.18 6.40
N ILE A 184 3.25 -8.03 5.76
CA ILE A 184 4.43 -7.44 6.37
C ILE A 184 4.13 -6.01 6.81
N GLY A 185 3.70 -5.14 5.89
CA GLY A 185 3.49 -3.72 6.18
C GLY A 185 2.39 -3.47 7.20
N GLY A 186 1.24 -4.14 7.08
CA GLY A 186 0.09 -3.93 7.95
C GLY A 186 0.38 -4.27 9.42
N SER A 187 1.07 -5.39 9.67
CA SER A 187 1.38 -5.85 11.04
C SER A 187 2.21 -4.83 11.85
N ARG A 188 3.05 -4.06 11.17
CA ARG A 188 3.91 -3.02 11.77
C ARG A 188 3.14 -1.79 12.20
N ILE A 189 2.09 -1.43 11.46
CA ILE A 189 1.20 -0.33 11.82
C ILE A 189 0.50 -0.65 13.15
N TYR A 190 -0.12 -1.83 13.25
CA TYR A 190 -0.82 -2.24 14.49
C TYR A 190 0.15 -2.36 15.68
N PHE A 191 1.34 -2.92 15.45
CA PHE A 191 2.39 -3.02 16.46
C PHE A 191 2.83 -1.63 16.96
N ALA A 192 3.14 -0.70 16.06
CA ALA A 192 3.58 0.65 16.43
C ALA A 192 2.49 1.42 17.17
N MET A 193 1.23 1.36 16.71
CA MET A 193 0.11 2.00 17.41
C MET A 193 -0.10 1.41 18.81
N ALA A 194 0.06 0.10 18.99
CA ALA A 194 -0.07 -0.54 20.29
C ALA A 194 1.09 -0.22 21.23
N ARG A 195 2.32 -0.19 20.71
CA ARG A 195 3.53 0.23 21.44
C ARG A 195 3.37 1.64 21.99
N ASP A 196 2.79 2.54 21.19
CA ASP A 196 2.58 3.94 21.56
C ASP A 196 1.34 4.14 22.47
N GLY A 197 0.59 3.06 22.76
CA GLY A 197 -0.58 3.05 23.64
C GLY A 197 -1.90 3.47 22.99
N PHE A 198 -1.92 3.67 21.68
CA PHE A 198 -3.09 4.07 20.90
C PHE A 198 -3.82 2.88 20.25
N PHE A 199 -3.52 1.66 20.68
CA PHE A 199 -4.20 0.44 20.25
C PHE A 199 -4.14 -0.64 21.36
N PHE A 200 -4.75 -1.80 21.13
CA PHE A 200 -4.76 -2.89 22.10
C PHE A 200 -3.33 -3.36 22.45
N GLN A 201 -2.96 -3.28 23.73
CA GLN A 201 -1.61 -3.58 24.23
C GLN A 201 -1.09 -4.99 23.86
N ASN A 202 -1.99 -5.96 23.70
CA ASN A 202 -1.61 -7.31 23.25
C ASN A 202 -0.94 -7.32 21.87
N MET A 203 -1.21 -6.34 21.00
CA MET A 203 -0.63 -6.22 19.67
C MET A 203 0.83 -5.73 19.70
N ALA A 204 1.28 -5.14 20.82
CA ALA A 204 2.67 -4.76 21.03
C ALA A 204 3.57 -5.95 21.42
N LYS A 205 3.01 -7.17 21.54
CA LYS A 205 3.78 -8.36 21.92
C LYS A 205 4.57 -8.90 20.73
N LEU A 206 5.87 -9.13 20.96
CA LEU A 206 6.76 -9.80 20.02
C LEU A 206 6.93 -11.28 20.40
N HIS A 207 7.11 -12.13 19.39
CA HIS A 207 7.44 -13.53 19.61
C HIS A 207 8.85 -13.65 20.22
N SER A 208 9.01 -14.41 21.30
CA SER A 208 10.28 -14.56 22.05
C SER A 208 11.47 -14.95 21.17
N LYS A 209 11.30 -15.98 20.32
CA LYS A 209 12.35 -16.49 19.42
C LYS A 209 12.54 -15.68 18.13
N HIS A 210 11.45 -15.32 17.46
CA HIS A 210 11.48 -14.78 16.09
C HIS A 210 11.34 -13.24 16.01
N LYS A 211 11.07 -12.58 17.15
CA LYS A 211 10.86 -11.13 17.26
C LYS A 211 9.80 -10.58 16.29
N SER A 212 8.84 -11.40 15.87
CA SER A 212 7.74 -11.03 14.98
C SER A 212 6.52 -10.55 15.78
N PRO A 213 5.76 -9.54 15.30
CA PRO A 213 4.55 -9.04 15.96
C PRO A 213 3.37 -9.99 15.74
N TYR A 214 3.42 -11.14 16.39
CA TYR A 214 2.55 -12.29 16.14
C TYR A 214 1.06 -11.99 16.38
N MET A 215 0.73 -11.18 17.40
CA MET A 215 -0.67 -10.80 17.66
C MET A 215 -1.22 -9.85 16.58
N SER A 216 -0.41 -8.88 16.13
CA SER A 216 -0.77 -8.00 15.02
C SER A 216 -1.00 -8.77 13.72
N LEU A 217 -0.18 -9.79 13.46
CA LEU A 217 -0.33 -10.67 12.30
C LEU A 217 -1.66 -11.45 12.37
N LEU A 218 -2.00 -12.04 13.53
CA LEU A 218 -3.28 -12.76 13.70
C LEU A 218 -4.48 -11.84 13.53
N PHE A 219 -4.42 -10.63 14.10
CA PHE A 219 -5.49 -9.64 13.98
C PHE A 219 -5.73 -9.22 12.53
N GLN A 220 -4.65 -8.89 11.82
CA GLN A 220 -4.73 -8.57 10.40
C GLN A 220 -5.26 -9.75 9.59
N CYS A 221 -4.81 -10.97 9.86
CA CYS A 221 -5.28 -12.17 9.19
C CYS A 221 -6.79 -12.36 9.37
N GLY A 222 -7.30 -12.23 10.61
CA GLY A 222 -8.72 -12.36 10.91
C GLY A 222 -9.57 -11.34 10.13
N TYR A 223 -9.20 -10.06 10.18
CA TYR A 223 -9.95 -9.03 9.47
C TYR A 223 -9.82 -9.14 7.94
N ALA A 224 -8.64 -9.48 7.42
CA ALA A 224 -8.45 -9.73 5.98
C ALA A 224 -9.30 -10.91 5.48
N CYS A 225 -9.44 -11.97 6.27
CA CYS A 225 -10.33 -13.09 5.97
C CYS A 225 -11.80 -12.65 5.95
N LEU A 226 -12.23 -11.77 6.85
CA LEU A 226 -13.58 -11.20 6.83
C LEU A 226 -13.84 -10.38 5.54
N PHE A 227 -12.84 -9.64 5.07
CA PHE A 227 -12.95 -8.86 3.83
C PHE A 227 -13.00 -9.72 2.56
N CYS A 228 -12.64 -11.01 2.64
CA CYS A 228 -12.81 -11.94 1.52
C CYS A 228 -14.28 -12.21 1.18
N PHE A 229 -15.23 -11.87 2.07
CA PHE A 229 -16.68 -11.99 1.82
C PHE A 229 -17.29 -10.79 1.09
N VAL A 230 -16.49 -9.74 0.85
CA VAL A 230 -16.92 -8.58 0.09
C VAL A 230 -16.85 -8.91 -1.41
N LYS A 231 -17.99 -8.84 -2.10
CA LYS A 231 -18.06 -9.17 -3.54
C LYS A 231 -17.65 -7.99 -4.42
N GLU A 232 -17.91 -6.77 -3.98
CA GLU A 232 -17.73 -5.56 -4.77
C GLU A 232 -16.33 -4.97 -4.58
N ILE A 233 -15.36 -5.58 -5.27
CA ILE A 233 -13.93 -5.21 -5.16
C ILE A 233 -13.73 -3.75 -5.58
N GLU A 234 -14.38 -3.30 -6.66
CA GLU A 234 -14.24 -1.94 -7.19
C GLU A 234 -14.58 -0.88 -6.13
N SER A 235 -15.68 -1.07 -5.40
CA SER A 235 -16.12 -0.17 -4.33
C SER A 235 -15.16 -0.16 -3.13
N LEU A 236 -14.50 -1.30 -2.83
CA LEU A 236 -13.39 -1.31 -1.87
C LEU A 236 -12.20 -0.48 -2.37
N LEU A 237 -11.86 -0.55 -3.67
CA LEU A 237 -10.74 0.20 -4.23
C LEU A 237 -10.96 1.71 -4.10
N TYR A 238 -12.18 2.17 -4.42
CA TYR A 238 -12.57 3.56 -4.32
C TYR A 238 -12.55 4.07 -2.88
N LEU A 239 -13.09 3.28 -1.96
CA LEU A 239 -13.06 3.59 -0.53
C LEU A 239 -11.62 3.72 -0.01
N ILE A 240 -10.77 2.72 -0.29
CA ILE A 240 -9.36 2.71 0.16
C ILE A 240 -8.60 3.89 -0.45
N THR A 241 -8.84 4.20 -1.73
CA THR A 241 -8.23 5.34 -2.42
C THR A 241 -8.60 6.64 -1.72
N CYS A 242 -9.88 6.85 -1.45
CA CYS A 242 -10.36 8.04 -0.73
C CYS A 242 -9.68 8.21 0.63
N SER A 243 -9.73 7.16 1.47
CA SER A 243 -9.15 7.20 2.82
C SER A 243 -7.64 7.44 2.78
N THR A 244 -6.93 6.77 1.86
CA THR A 244 -5.48 6.89 1.74
C THR A 244 -5.08 8.30 1.28
N LEU A 245 -5.78 8.88 0.29
CA LEU A 245 -5.49 10.24 -0.18
C LEU A 245 -5.82 11.30 0.88
N LEU A 246 -6.88 11.12 1.65
CA LEU A 246 -7.19 12.01 2.79
C LEU A 246 -6.07 11.99 3.82
N LEU A 247 -5.66 10.80 4.27
CA LEU A 247 -4.56 10.65 5.22
C LEU A 247 -3.26 11.20 4.66
N ALA A 248 -2.95 10.91 3.40
CA ALA A 248 -1.75 11.42 2.74
C ALA A 248 -1.76 12.95 2.62
N THR A 249 -2.92 13.57 2.42
CA THR A 249 -3.08 15.03 2.39
C THR A 249 -2.83 15.64 3.77
N ILE A 250 -3.37 15.03 4.82
CA ILE A 250 -3.15 15.46 6.21
C ILE A 250 -1.67 15.34 6.57
N THR A 251 -1.02 14.22 6.22
CA THR A 251 0.42 14.01 6.46
C THR A 251 1.30 14.94 5.62
N ALA A 252 0.92 15.25 4.38
CA ALA A 252 1.64 16.19 3.53
C ALA A 252 1.62 17.64 4.05
N TYR A 253 0.67 17.98 4.93
CA TYR A 253 0.65 19.28 5.61
C TYR A 253 1.67 19.39 6.75
N THR A 254 2.24 18.28 7.23
CA THR A 254 3.18 18.27 8.37
C THR A 254 4.43 19.13 8.16
N PRO A 255 5.13 19.13 7.01
CA PRO A 255 6.29 20.00 6.78
C PRO A 255 5.95 21.49 6.89
N ILE A 256 4.79 21.90 6.36
CA ILE A 256 4.29 23.29 6.43
C ILE A 256 4.04 23.68 7.90
N LEU A 257 3.47 22.76 8.69
CA LEU A 257 3.26 22.98 10.12
C LEU A 257 4.58 23.07 10.90
N PHE A 258 5.58 22.25 10.56
CA PHE A 258 6.88 22.24 11.22
C PHE A 258 7.67 23.53 10.93
N GLU A 259 7.61 24.03 9.69
CA GLU A 259 8.20 25.32 9.32
C GLU A 259 7.59 26.46 10.13
N LYS A 260 6.24 26.53 10.23
CA LYS A 260 5.54 27.53 11.05
C LYS A 260 5.92 27.48 12.54
N ARG A 261 6.40 26.34 13.02
CA ARG A 261 6.84 26.12 14.41
C ARG A 261 8.36 26.20 14.59
N ASN A 262 9.11 26.63 13.56
CA ASN A 262 10.57 26.74 13.57
C ASN A 262 11.31 25.42 13.89
N TYR A 263 10.73 24.26 13.54
CA TYR A 263 11.42 22.97 13.65
C TYR A 263 12.38 22.76 12.49
N LYS A 264 13.65 22.43 12.78
CA LYS A 264 14.66 22.14 11.76
C LYS A 264 14.50 20.70 11.24
N LEU A 265 14.08 20.58 9.98
CA LEU A 265 14.02 19.29 9.28
C LEU A 265 15.43 18.80 8.93
N LYS A 266 15.74 17.53 9.22
CA LYS A 266 17.01 16.88 8.81
C LYS A 266 17.09 16.70 7.29
N PHE A 267 15.94 16.46 6.65
CA PHE A 267 15.82 16.25 5.21
C PHE A 267 15.14 17.45 4.54
N ARG A 268 15.72 17.96 3.45
CA ARG A 268 15.12 19.03 2.64
C ARG A 268 14.31 18.41 1.51
N ILE A 269 13.02 18.73 1.47
CA ILE A 269 12.11 18.27 0.41
C ILE A 269 12.46 18.98 -0.91
N PRO A 270 12.80 18.26 -1.98
CA PRO A 270 13.07 18.87 -3.27
C PRO A 270 11.85 19.65 -3.81
N GLY A 271 12.07 20.89 -4.25
CA GLY A 271 11.02 21.75 -4.79
C GLY A 271 10.01 22.28 -3.76
N TYR A 272 10.32 22.16 -2.47
CA TYR A 272 9.50 22.77 -1.40
C TYR A 272 9.46 24.31 -1.54
N PRO A 273 8.31 24.96 -1.31
CA PRO A 273 7.02 24.38 -0.91
C PRO A 273 6.10 23.99 -2.08
N TYR A 274 6.46 24.30 -3.33
CA TYR A 274 5.61 24.11 -4.51
C TYR A 274 5.22 22.63 -4.73
N THR A 275 6.17 21.70 -4.55
CA THR A 275 5.89 20.26 -4.70
C THR A 275 4.88 19.75 -3.68
N THR A 276 4.92 20.26 -2.44
CA THR A 276 3.96 19.93 -1.39
C THR A 276 2.57 20.48 -1.71
N TYR A 277 2.46 21.74 -2.14
CA TYR A 277 1.17 22.32 -2.52
C TYR A 277 0.56 21.63 -3.74
N LEU A 278 1.37 21.29 -4.74
CA LEU A 278 0.91 20.55 -5.91
C LEU A 278 0.36 19.17 -5.50
N TYR A 279 1.08 18.45 -4.64
CA TYR A 279 0.64 17.14 -4.15
C TYR A 279 -0.70 17.21 -3.39
N ILE A 280 -0.84 18.19 -2.48
CA ILE A 280 -2.09 18.43 -1.75
C ILE A 280 -3.23 18.76 -2.71
N ALA A 281 -3.00 19.67 -3.66
CA ALA A 281 -4.00 20.07 -4.65
C ALA A 281 -4.42 18.89 -5.55
N SER A 282 -3.48 18.06 -6.00
CA SER A 282 -3.77 16.86 -6.77
C SER A 282 -4.63 15.86 -5.99
N ASN A 283 -4.31 15.60 -4.72
CA ASN A 283 -5.11 14.71 -3.88
C ASN A 283 -6.54 15.25 -3.71
N PHE A 284 -6.70 16.55 -3.44
CA PHE A 284 -8.03 17.18 -3.36
C PHE A 284 -8.81 17.07 -4.67
N GLY A 285 -8.15 17.27 -5.82
CA GLY A 285 -8.76 17.10 -7.13
C GLY A 285 -9.31 15.69 -7.33
N ILE A 286 -8.52 14.66 -7.01
CA ILE A 286 -8.94 13.25 -7.16
C ILE A 286 -10.07 12.90 -6.18
N ILE A 287 -10.01 13.38 -4.93
CA ILE A 287 -11.09 13.19 -3.95
C ILE A 287 -12.39 13.87 -4.44
N ALA A 288 -12.30 15.09 -4.99
CA ALA A 288 -13.45 15.79 -5.55
C ALA A 288 -14.05 15.03 -6.75
N THR A 289 -13.20 14.51 -7.63
CA THR A 289 -13.62 13.64 -8.73
C THR A 289 -14.31 12.37 -8.22
N LEU A 290 -13.81 11.76 -7.15
CA LEU A 290 -14.43 10.60 -6.54
C LEU A 290 -15.79 10.95 -5.91
N LEU A 291 -15.90 12.08 -5.20
CA LEU A 291 -17.18 12.57 -4.66
C LEU A 291 -18.21 12.81 -5.76
N TRP A 292 -17.77 13.27 -6.94
CA TRP A 292 -18.66 13.51 -8.08
C TRP A 292 -19.15 12.21 -8.73
N ASN A 293 -18.24 11.25 -8.98
CA ASN A 293 -18.56 10.03 -9.74
C ASN A 293 -19.10 8.88 -8.87
N LYS A 294 -18.61 8.78 -7.63
CA LYS A 294 -18.84 7.67 -6.70
C LYS A 294 -19.06 8.22 -5.28
N PRO A 295 -20.12 9.02 -5.06
CA PRO A 295 -20.34 9.75 -3.81
C PRO A 295 -20.46 8.82 -2.61
N THR A 296 -21.15 7.69 -2.75
CA THR A 296 -21.37 6.74 -1.66
C THR A 296 -20.04 6.19 -1.13
N GLU A 297 -19.18 5.70 -2.02
CA GLU A 297 -17.87 5.14 -1.70
C GLU A 297 -16.93 6.20 -1.11
N ALA A 298 -16.98 7.43 -1.63
CA ALA A 298 -16.24 8.57 -1.10
C ALA A 298 -16.68 8.92 0.33
N PHE A 299 -18.00 9.02 0.60
CA PHE A 299 -18.52 9.28 1.93
C PHE A 299 -18.12 8.20 2.93
N TRP A 300 -18.10 6.94 2.52
CA TRP A 300 -17.60 5.86 3.36
C TRP A 300 -16.10 5.94 3.60
N GLY A 301 -15.30 6.25 2.58
CA GLY A 301 -13.85 6.44 2.75
C GLY A 301 -13.52 7.60 3.71
N VAL A 302 -14.25 8.70 3.59
CA VAL A 302 -14.21 9.84 4.53
C VAL A 302 -14.66 9.40 5.93
N GLY A 303 -15.79 8.70 6.02
CA GLY A 303 -16.38 8.22 7.26
C GLY A 303 -15.46 7.28 8.05
N PHE A 304 -14.86 6.29 7.39
CA PHE A 304 -13.88 5.40 8.01
C PHE A 304 -12.63 6.15 8.47
N THR A 305 -12.19 7.16 7.71
CA THR A 305 -11.07 8.00 8.13
C THR A 305 -11.42 8.79 9.39
N PHE A 306 -12.61 9.38 9.45
CA PHE A 306 -13.07 10.12 10.63
C PHE A 306 -13.39 9.23 11.83
N LEU A 307 -13.74 7.95 11.62
CA LEU A 307 -13.91 6.97 12.68
C LEU A 307 -12.61 6.73 13.49
N SER A 308 -11.45 7.07 12.91
CA SER A 308 -10.18 7.07 13.65
C SER A 308 -10.14 8.09 14.80
N ILE A 309 -10.89 9.20 14.72
CA ILE A 309 -10.92 10.25 15.75
C ILE A 309 -11.53 9.76 17.08
N PRO A 310 -12.77 9.23 17.13
CA PRO A 310 -13.32 8.71 18.38
C PRO A 310 -12.51 7.55 18.94
N MET A 311 -11.97 6.68 18.07
CA MET A 311 -11.08 5.60 18.48
C MET A 311 -9.79 6.14 19.14
N TYR A 312 -9.18 7.17 18.57
CA TYR A 312 -8.01 7.83 19.17
C TYR A 312 -8.32 8.40 20.56
N TYR A 313 -9.44 9.11 20.72
CA TYR A 313 -9.83 9.63 22.05
C TYR A 313 -10.15 8.51 23.05
N TYR A 314 -10.80 7.42 22.61
CA TYR A 314 -11.06 6.26 23.44
C TYR A 314 -9.77 5.65 24.02
N PHE A 315 -8.77 5.37 23.16
CA PHE A 315 -7.50 4.81 23.62
C PHE A 315 -6.70 5.81 24.45
N LYS A 316 -6.73 7.11 24.12
CA LYS A 316 -6.09 8.16 24.91
C LYS A 316 -6.63 8.22 26.35
N ILE A 317 -7.96 8.11 26.52
CA ILE A 317 -8.59 8.08 27.85
C ILE A 317 -8.16 6.81 28.61
N MET A 318 -8.14 5.66 27.95
CA MET A 318 -7.75 4.40 28.56
C MET A 318 -6.28 4.40 29.00
N GLN A 319 -5.38 4.99 28.20
CA GLN A 319 -3.96 5.15 28.52
C GLN A 319 -3.75 6.03 29.77
N ASN A 320 -4.45 7.18 29.84
CA ASN A 320 -4.37 8.06 31.00
C ASN A 320 -4.85 7.36 32.29
N THR A 321 -5.88 6.53 32.21
CA THR A 321 -6.39 5.75 33.35
C THR A 321 -5.38 4.67 33.80
N LEU A 322 -4.72 3.99 32.86
CA LEU A 322 -3.69 2.99 33.17
C LEU A 322 -2.43 3.63 33.79
N SER A 323 -1.96 4.75 33.24
CA SER A 323 -0.79 5.48 33.76
C SER A 323 -1.03 6.08 35.16
N LYS A 324 -2.28 6.44 35.48
CA LYS A 324 -2.65 6.97 36.80
C LYS A 324 -2.72 5.88 37.88
N ASN A 325 -2.88 4.61 37.49
CA ASN A 325 -2.97 3.46 38.38
C ASN A 325 -1.64 2.68 38.55
N SER A 326 -0.64 2.94 37.71
CA SER A 326 0.73 2.46 37.95
C SER A 326 1.41 3.38 38.97
N THR A 327 1.68 2.87 40.17
CA THR A 327 2.66 3.46 41.10
C THR A 327 3.96 3.74 40.35
N PRO A 328 4.62 4.90 40.54
CA PRO A 328 5.85 5.21 39.83
C PRO A 328 6.92 4.18 40.23
N LEU A 329 7.18 3.22 39.35
CA LEU A 329 8.33 2.33 39.45
C LEU A 329 9.58 3.18 39.22
N GLU A 330 10.56 2.95 40.09
CA GLU A 330 11.79 3.70 40.28
C GLU A 330 12.52 4.05 38.97
N THR A 331 12.91 5.34 38.89
CA THR A 331 13.98 5.97 38.09
C THR A 331 14.23 5.55 36.62
N PRO A 332 14.34 6.51 35.67
CA PRO A 332 14.52 6.25 34.23
C PRO A 332 15.77 5.44 33.80
N GLU A 333 16.75 5.25 34.69
CA GLU A 333 18.02 4.58 34.38
C GLU A 333 17.91 3.06 34.23
N VAL A 334 16.92 2.41 34.86
CA VAL A 334 16.81 0.94 34.87
C VAL A 334 16.14 0.39 33.60
N LEU A 335 15.32 1.19 32.91
CA LEU A 335 14.61 0.74 31.70
C LEU A 335 15.52 0.73 30.46
N ALA A 336 16.51 1.64 30.40
CA ALA A 336 17.44 1.76 29.29
C ALA A 336 18.41 0.57 29.17
N THR A 337 18.77 -0.05 30.30
CA THR A 337 19.70 -1.20 30.36
C THR A 337 19.08 -2.51 29.90
N SER A 338 17.75 -2.64 29.89
CA SER A 338 17.07 -3.91 29.53
C SER A 338 16.83 -4.11 28.02
N LEU A 339 17.07 -3.08 27.19
CA LEU A 339 16.76 -3.09 25.76
C LEU A 339 18.00 -3.07 24.84
N LEU A 340 19.20 -2.86 25.40
CA LEU A 340 20.44 -2.96 24.65
C LEU A 340 20.90 -4.44 24.61
N PRO A 341 21.42 -4.93 23.46
CA PRO A 341 22.21 -6.17 23.45
C PRO A 341 23.35 -6.01 24.46
N GLU A 342 23.68 -7.07 25.21
CA GLU A 342 24.66 -7.07 26.33
C GLU A 342 26.07 -6.50 26.04
N ASN A 343 26.37 -6.05 24.82
CA ASN A 343 27.70 -5.60 24.40
C ASN A 343 27.76 -4.27 23.64
N GLU A 344 26.73 -3.42 23.66
CA GLU A 344 26.87 -2.04 23.15
C GLU A 344 27.13 -1.04 24.29
N PRO A 345 28.23 -0.25 24.25
CA PRO A 345 28.46 0.79 25.25
C PRO A 345 27.42 1.90 25.09
N VAL A 346 26.81 2.27 26.22
CA VAL A 346 25.85 3.38 26.32
C VAL A 346 26.52 4.65 25.77
N PRO A 347 25.92 5.36 24.80
CA PRO A 347 26.43 6.65 24.38
C PRO A 347 26.25 7.63 25.55
N ILE A 348 27.36 7.93 26.23
CA ILE A 348 27.43 8.99 27.23
C ILE A 348 27.12 10.29 26.48
N ALA A 349 26.04 10.96 26.85
CA ALA A 349 25.77 12.31 26.42
C ALA A 349 26.95 13.18 26.86
N SER A 350 27.82 13.57 25.92
CA SER A 350 28.81 14.61 26.16
C SER A 350 28.05 15.91 26.32
N GLY A 351 27.93 16.37 27.56
CA GLY A 351 27.51 17.73 27.86
C GLY A 351 28.55 18.72 27.36
N GLU A 352 28.10 19.62 26.49
CA GLU A 352 28.34 21.07 26.52
C GLU A 352 27.31 21.76 25.61
#